data_AF-A0A2L2Z1D0-F1
#
_entry.id   AF-A0A2L2Z1D0-F1
#
_cell.length_a   1.000
_cell.length_b   1.000
_cell.length_c   1.000
_cell.angle_alpha   90.00
_cell.angle_beta   90.00
_cell.angle_gamma   90.00
#
_symmetry.space_group_name_H-M   'P 1'
#
loop_
_entity.id
_entity.type
_entity.pdbx_description
1 polymer ?
#
loop_
_entity_poly.entity_id
_entity_poly.type
_entity_poly.pdbx_seq_one_letter_code
_entity_poly.pdbx_strand_id
1 'polypeptide(L)'
;VKGIYGFVDHHAIHRVVHYVADKGGFRAEVKTNEPGTANQDPAHVKLHSHASHHHHQEPHHHHHQEPHHAHHHHHQEPHHAHHHHHQ
;
A
#
# COMPACT_ATOMS: atom_id res chain seq x y z
N VAL A 1 13.06 -5.92 23.20
CA VAL A 1 13.11 -7.29 22.63
C VAL A 1 13.70 -7.21 21.23
N LYS A 2 14.56 -8.15 20.87
CA LYS A 2 15.08 -8.32 19.50
C LYS A 2 14.96 -9.78 19.10
N GLY A 3 14.76 -10.06 17.82
CA GLY A 3 14.67 -11.43 17.35
C GLY A 3 14.79 -11.54 15.83
N ILE A 4 14.96 -12.79 15.41
CA ILE A 4 14.97 -13.19 14.01
C ILE A 4 14.10 -14.43 13.92
N TYR A 5 13.19 -14.46 12.95
CA TYR A 5 12.51 -15.68 12.55
C TYR A 5 12.51 -15.79 11.04
N GLY A 6 12.41 -17.02 10.55
CA GLY A 6 12.27 -17.26 9.13
C GLY A 6 11.82 -18.68 8.83
N PHE A 7 11.36 -18.88 7.61
CA PHE A 7 10.95 -20.19 7.10
C PHE A 7 11.32 -20.34 5.63
N VAL A 8 11.35 -21.59 5.20
CA VAL A 8 11.38 -22.01 3.79
C VAL A 8 10.29 -23.06 3.62
N ASP A 9 9.46 -22.93 2.59
CA ASP A 9 8.42 -23.91 2.27
C ASP A 9 8.83 -24.87 1.13
N HIS A 10 7.96 -25.83 0.80
CA HIS A 10 8.20 -26.82 -0.26
C HIS A 10 8.30 -26.21 -1.68
N HIS A 11 7.84 -24.96 -1.86
CA HIS A 11 7.92 -24.23 -3.13
C HIS A 11 9.17 -23.33 -3.19
N ALA A 12 10.11 -23.48 -2.26
CA ALA A 12 11.29 -22.64 -2.12
C ALA A 12 10.97 -21.15 -1.89
N ILE A 13 9.78 -20.85 -1.37
CA ILE A 13 9.47 -19.52 -0.83
C ILE A 13 10.18 -19.38 0.51
N HIS A 14 10.89 -18.28 0.69
CA HIS A 14 11.57 -17.94 1.92
C HIS A 14 11.16 -16.56 2.41
N ARG A 15 10.99 -16.45 3.73
CA ARG A 15 10.80 -15.17 4.40
C ARG A 15 11.69 -15.14 5.64
N VAL A 16 12.44 -14.07 5.80
CA VAL A 16 13.27 -13.80 6.99
C VAL A 16 12.92 -12.42 7.52
N VAL A 17 12.66 -12.34 8.83
CA VAL A 17 12.28 -11.10 9.51
C VAL A 17 13.25 -10.82 10.64
N HIS A 18 13.88 -9.66 10.59
CA HIS A 18 14.67 -9.09 11.69
C HIS A 18 13.83 -8.03 12.37
N TYR A 19 13.64 -8.11 13.69
CA TYR A 19 12.79 -7.15 14.39
C TYR A 19 13.38 -6.66 15.71
N VAL A 20 13.01 -5.42 16.05
CA VAL A 20 13.28 -4.77 17.33
C VAL A 20 11.99 -4.15 17.85
N ALA A 21 11.66 -4.47 19.10
CA ALA A 21 10.57 -3.85 19.84
C ALA A 21 11.14 -3.23 21.12
N ASP A 22 11.13 -1.90 21.19
CA ASP A 22 11.66 -1.14 22.33
C ASP A 22 10.83 0.13 22.58
N LYS A 23 11.35 1.04 23.42
CA LYS A 23 10.69 2.32 23.75
C LYS A 23 10.46 3.21 22.51
N GLY A 24 11.21 3.00 21.43
CA GLY A 24 11.04 3.69 20.16
C GLY A 24 10.05 2.99 19.21
N GLY A 25 9.24 2.06 19.70
CA GLY A 25 8.22 1.34 18.92
C GLY A 25 8.71 0.04 18.29
N PHE A 26 7.94 -0.46 17.32
CA PHE A 26 8.25 -1.67 16.56
C PHE A 26 8.91 -1.31 15.23
N ARG A 27 10.03 -1.97 14.91
CA ARG A 27 10.77 -1.80 13.66
C ARG A 27 11.19 -3.17 13.14
N ALA A 28 11.05 -3.39 11.84
CA ALA A 28 11.41 -4.66 11.22
C ALA A 28 12.02 -4.49 9.84
N GLU A 29 12.85 -5.45 9.46
CA GLU A 29 13.35 -5.66 8.10
C GLU A 29 12.90 -7.06 7.64
N VAL A 30 12.22 -7.12 6.51
CA VAL A 30 11.66 -8.35 5.95
C VAL A 30 12.34 -8.63 4.60
N LYS A 31 12.92 -9.81 4.45
CA LYS A 31 13.48 -10.32 3.20
C LYS A 31 12.61 -11.46 2.70
N THR A 32 12.11 -11.39 1.48
CA THR A 32 11.19 -12.41 0.93
C THR A 32 11.31 -12.55 -0.59
N ASN A 33 11.01 -13.74 -1.12
CA ASN A 33 10.78 -13.96 -2.56
C ASN A 33 9.33 -14.32 -2.88
N GLU A 34 8.40 -14.11 -1.94
CA GLU A 34 6.97 -14.44 -2.07
C GLU A 34 6.30 -13.66 -3.22
N PRO A 35 5.78 -14.34 -4.26
CA PRO A 35 5.06 -13.71 -5.37
C PRO A 35 3.93 -12.78 -4.89
N GLY A 36 3.79 -11.63 -5.55
CA GLY A 36 2.75 -10.66 -5.19
C GLY A 36 3.07 -9.79 -3.97
N THR A 37 4.20 -10.01 -3.30
CA THR A 37 4.68 -9.10 -2.25
C THR A 37 5.37 -7.89 -2.89
N ALA A 38 4.66 -6.76 -2.93
CA ALA A 38 5.22 -5.48 -3.37
C ALA A 38 6.18 -4.92 -2.32
N ASN A 39 7.20 -4.18 -2.76
CA ASN A 39 8.20 -3.55 -1.88
C ASN A 39 7.69 -2.22 -1.28
N GLN A 40 6.46 -2.23 -0.77
CA GLN A 40 5.91 -1.11 -0.02
C GLN A 40 6.35 -1.25 1.43
N ASP A 41 6.78 -0.15 2.05
CA ASP A 41 7.32 -0.08 3.41
C ASP A 41 6.23 0.45 4.39
N PRO A 42 5.18 -0.34 4.73
CA PRO A 42 4.18 0.12 5.67
C PRO A 42 4.77 0.20 7.09
N ALA A 43 4.32 1.18 7.86
CA ALA A 43 4.54 1.24 9.32
C ALA A 43 5.98 0.95 9.78
N HIS A 44 6.95 1.79 9.42
CA HIS A 44 8.37 1.65 9.81
C HIS A 44 9.01 0.26 9.54
N VAL A 45 8.44 -0.53 8.64
CA VAL A 45 9.00 -1.81 8.17
C VAL A 45 9.71 -1.58 6.85
N LYS A 46 10.93 -2.08 6.74
CA LYS A 46 11.65 -2.17 5.47
C LYS A 46 11.39 -3.52 4.83
N LEU A 47 10.82 -3.53 3.64
CA LEU A 47 10.56 -4.73 2.87
C LEU A 47 11.57 -4.83 1.73
N HIS A 48 12.16 -6.01 1.56
CA HIS A 48 13.08 -6.35 0.49
C HIS A 48 12.55 -7.61 -0.20
N SER A 49 11.81 -7.40 -1.29
CA SER A 49 11.19 -8.44 -2.11
C SER A 49 12.05 -8.77 -3.34
N HIS A 50 12.36 -10.05 -3.51
CA HIS A 50 13.02 -10.62 -4.69
C HIS A 50 12.00 -11.37 -5.59
N ALA A 51 10.71 -11.17 -5.33
CA ALA A 51 9.64 -11.82 -6.07
C ALA A 51 9.65 -11.38 -7.54
N SER A 52 9.58 -12.34 -8.46
CA SER A 52 9.36 -12.03 -9.87
C SER A 52 7.96 -11.43 -10.04
N HIS A 53 7.89 -10.18 -10.52
CA HIS A 53 6.62 -9.56 -10.90
C HIS A 53 6.07 -10.30 -12.13
N HIS A 54 5.29 -11.36 -11.92
CA HIS A 54 4.39 -11.84 -12.96
C HIS A 54 3.34 -10.75 -13.15
N HIS A 55 3.61 -9.83 -14.08
CA HIS A 55 2.60 -8.97 -14.67
C HIS A 55 1.44 -9.87 -15.06
N HIS A 56 0.34 -9.80 -14.33
CA HIS A 56 -0.93 -10.14 -14.92
C HIS A 56 -1.12 -9.10 -16.03
N GLN A 57 -0.81 -9.49 -17.27
CA GLN A 57 -1.50 -8.91 -18.40
C GLN A 57 -2.98 -9.24 -18.18
N GLU A 58 -3.71 -8.31 -17.57
CA GLU A 58 -5.12 -8.21 -17.90
C GLU A 58 -5.21 -8.08 -19.42
N PRO A 59 -5.94 -8.97 -20.12
CA PRO A 59 -6.16 -8.80 -21.54
C PRO A 59 -6.88 -7.48 -21.75
N HIS A 60 -6.28 -6.65 -22.60
CA HIS A 60 -6.73 -5.33 -22.98
C HIS A 60 -8.24 -5.27 -23.29
N HIS A 61 -9.02 -4.54 -22.50
CA HIS A 61 -10.21 -3.86 -23.01
C HIS A 61 -9.88 -2.38 -23.21
N HIS A 62 -9.57 -2.04 -24.47
CA HIS A 62 -9.48 -0.66 -24.92
C HIS A 62 -10.87 0.00 -24.89
N HIS A 63 -10.84 1.33 -24.70
CA HIS A 63 -11.77 2.32 -25.26
C HIS A 63 -12.81 2.95 -24.31
N HIS A 64 -12.45 4.07 -23.67
CA HIS A 64 -12.90 5.39 -24.18
C HIS A 64 -12.06 6.53 -23.60
N GLN A 65 -11.35 7.23 -24.49
CA GLN A 65 -11.12 8.67 -24.32
C GLN A 65 -12.47 9.34 -24.58
N GLU A 66 -13.08 9.92 -23.55
CA GLU A 66 -14.21 10.83 -23.73
C GLU A 66 -13.73 12.06 -24.53
N PRO A 67 -14.33 12.37 -25.68
CA PRO A 67 -14.06 13.60 -26.40
C PRO A 67 -14.74 14.76 -25.66
N HIS A 68 -13.93 15.77 -25.41
CA HIS A 68 -14.26 17.02 -24.73
C HIS A 68 -15.49 17.70 -25.34
N HIS A 69 -16.61 17.72 -24.61
CA HIS A 69 -17.67 18.71 -24.82
C HIS A 69 -18.11 19.33 -23.49
N ALA A 70 -17.70 20.59 -23.35
CA ALA A 70 -18.16 21.62 -22.43
C ALA A 70 -19.41 21.28 -21.59
N HIS A 71 -19.23 21.15 -20.27
CA HIS A 71 -20.23 21.60 -19.30
C HIS A 71 -19.54 22.15 -18.06
N HIS A 72 -19.38 23.48 -18.07
CA HIS A 72 -19.59 24.38 -16.94
C HIS A 72 -19.25 23.87 -15.53
N HIS A 73 -18.16 24.42 -15.01
CA HIS A 73 -17.96 24.73 -13.60
C HIS A 73 -19.27 25.01 -12.86
N HIS A 74 -19.62 24.17 -11.87
CA HIS A 74 -20.38 24.64 -10.71
C HIS A 74 -19.61 24.23 -9.46
N HIS A 75 -18.96 25.24 -8.90
CA HIS A 75 -18.22 25.20 -7.66
C HIS A 75 -19.19 25.32 -6.49
N GLN A 76 -18.82 24.75 -5.33
CA GLN A 76 -19.34 25.02 -3.97
C GLN A 76 -20.40 24.03 -3.45
N GLU A 77 -19.91 23.06 -2.67
CA GLU A 77 -20.63 22.64 -1.47
C GLU A 77 -19.99 23.36 -0.27
N PRO A 78 -20.72 24.27 0.39
CA PRO A 78 -20.38 24.73 1.72
C PRO A 78 -21.48 24.33 2.71
N HIS A 79 -21.10 23.44 3.62
CA HIS A 79 -21.38 23.49 5.05
C HIS A 79 -22.81 23.22 5.56
N HIS A 80 -22.85 22.21 6.43
CA HIS A 80 -23.94 21.87 7.33
C HIS A 80 -24.54 23.09 8.05
N ALA A 81 -25.87 23.13 8.10
CA ALA A 81 -26.63 24.10 8.88
C ALA A 81 -26.43 23.87 10.40
N HIS A 82 -26.00 24.90 11.11
CA HIS A 82 -26.34 25.07 12.53
C HIS A 82 -26.60 26.56 12.82
N HIS A 83 -27.75 26.80 13.45
CA HIS A 83 -28.38 28.08 13.72
C HIS A 83 -27.77 28.88 14.90
N HIS A 84 -28.17 30.16 14.93
CA HIS A 84 -28.29 31.15 16.03
C HIS A 84 -27.12 32.14 16.18
N HIS A 85 -27.22 33.40 15.71
CA HIS A 85 -28.02 34.58 16.14
C HIS A 85 -27.22 35.49 17.09
N HIS A 86 -27.19 36.77 16.74
CA HIS A 86 -26.38 37.89 17.27
C HIS A 86 -26.79 38.38 18.68
N GLN A 87 -25.89 39.20 19.24
CA GLN A 87 -25.92 40.01 20.48
C GLN A 87 -25.35 39.32 21.72
#